data_AF-A0AAE0CF62-F1
#
_entry.id   AF-A0AAE0CF62-F1
#
_cell.length_a   1.000
_cell.length_b   1.000
_cell.length_c   1.000
_cell.angle_alpha   90.00
_cell.angle_beta   90.00
_cell.angle_gamma   90.00
#
_symmetry.space_group_name_H-M   'P 1'
#
loop_
_entity.id
_entity.type
_entity.pdbx_description
1 polymer ?
#
loop_
_entity_poly.entity_id
_entity_poly.type
_entity_poly.pdbx_seq_one_letter_code
_entity_poly.pdbx_strand_id
1 'polypeptide(L)' 'VTDKDRASGAIYPPFDRIRDISAHVARAVASKAYELNLARELPRPLDLLGSARSMMYRTDYSRYR' A
#
# COMPACT_ATOMS: atom_id res chain seq x y z
N VAL A 1 -8.26 2.11 -10.67
CA VAL A 1 -9.08 1.58 -11.78
C VAL A 1 -8.59 2.25 -13.04
N THR A 2 -8.16 1.47 -14.03
CA THR A 2 -7.72 2.03 -15.33
C THR A 2 -8.92 2.24 -16.24
N ASP A 3 -8.78 3.06 -17.28
CA ASP A 3 -9.88 3.27 -18.24
C ASP A 3 -10.20 2.00 -19.03
N LYS A 4 -9.23 1.10 -19.20
CA LYS A 4 -9.45 -0.25 -19.74
C LYS A 4 -10.35 -1.08 -18.81
N ASP A 5 -10.10 -1.07 -17.51
CA ASP A 5 -10.95 -1.77 -16.53
C ASP A 5 -12.39 -1.21 -16.59
N ARG A 6 -12.53 0.12 -16.65
CA ARG A 6 -13.85 0.78 -16.79
C ARG A 6 -14.57 0.41 -18.07
N ALA A 7 -13.85 0.34 -19.20
CA ALA A 7 -14.42 -0.05 -20.49
C ALA A 7 -15.00 -1.47 -20.48
N SER A 8 -14.45 -2.36 -19.65
CA SER A 8 -15.01 -3.70 -19.41
C SER A 8 -16.19 -3.74 -18.41
N GLY A 9 -16.63 -2.58 -17.91
CA GLY A 9 -17.69 -2.48 -16.90
C GLY A 9 -17.21 -2.71 -15.46
N ALA A 10 -15.90 -2.83 -15.23
CA ALA A 10 -15.36 -3.04 -13.89
C ALA A 10 -15.27 -1.73 -13.10
N ILE A 11 -15.92 -1.69 -11.94
CA ILE A 11 -15.89 -0.56 -10.99
C ILE A 11 -14.63 -0.62 -10.11
N TYR A 12 -14.13 -1.83 -9.85
CA TYR A 12 -12.92 -2.08 -9.05
C TYR A 12 -11.79 -2.60 -9.94
N PRO A 13 -10.53 -2.32 -9.57
CA PRO A 13 -9.42 -2.96 -10.26
C PRO A 13 -9.42 -4.48 -10.00
N PRO A 14 -8.83 -5.27 -10.91
CA PRO A 14 -8.67 -6.71 -10.73
C PRO A 14 -7.79 -7.07 -9.52
N PHE A 15 -8.00 -8.28 -8.99
CA PHE A 15 -7.36 -8.79 -7.78
C PHE A 15 -5.88 -9.15 -7.95
N ASP A 16 -5.43 -9.39 -9.17
CA ASP A 16 -4.02 -9.67 -9.50
C ASP A 16 -3.06 -8.59 -8.98
N ARG A 17 -3.53 -7.33 -8.92
CA ARG A 17 -2.78 -6.16 -8.45
C ARG A 17 -3.10 -5.77 -7.01
N ILE A 18 -3.77 -6.63 -6.23
CA ILE A 18 -4.28 -6.26 -4.90
C ILE A 18 -3.18 -5.78 -3.96
N ARG A 19 -1.98 -6.38 -3.99
CA ARG A 19 -0.87 -5.98 -3.10
C ARG A 19 -0.40 -4.56 -3.38
N ASP A 20 -0.29 -4.17 -4.65
CA ASP A 20 0.07 -2.81 -5.04
C ASP A 20 -1.04 -1.82 -4.68
N ILE A 21 -2.30 -2.18 -4.91
CA ILE A 21 -3.46 -1.36 -4.53
C ILE A 21 -3.48 -1.14 -3.02
N SER A 22 -3.28 -2.18 -2.22
CA SER A 22 -3.20 -2.11 -0.76
C SER A 22 -2.06 -1.21 -0.30
N ALA A 23 -0.89 -1.27 -0.95
CA ALA A 23 0.23 -0.39 -0.62
C ALA A 23 -0.10 1.09 -0.86
N HIS A 24 -0.80 1.40 -1.96
CA HIS A 24 -1.25 2.77 -2.25
C HIS A 24 -2.31 3.26 -1.26
N VAL A 25 -3.23 2.40 -0.84
CA VAL A 25 -4.23 2.71 0.20
C VAL A 25 -3.54 2.95 1.54
N ALA A 26 -2.63 2.06 1.95
CA ALA A 26 -1.86 2.20 3.18
C ALA A 26 -1.06 3.51 3.20
N ARG A 27 -0.41 3.87 2.09
CA ARG A 27 0.26 5.17 1.93
C ARG A 27 -0.68 6.35 2.16
N ALA A 28 -1.88 6.32 1.58
CA ALA A 28 -2.86 7.40 1.72
C ALA A 28 -3.37 7.54 3.16
N VAL A 29 -3.68 6.41 3.81
CA VAL A 29 -4.09 6.36 5.22
C VAL A 29 -2.96 6.86 6.12
N ALA A 30 -1.74 6.39 5.92
CA ALA A 30 -0.57 6.83 6.68
C ALA A 30 -0.33 8.34 6.50
N SER A 31 -0.38 8.86 5.27
CA SER A 31 -0.25 10.30 5.02
C SER A 31 -1.30 11.08 5.81
N LYS A 32 -2.56 10.60 5.83
CA LYS A 32 -3.61 11.28 6.57
C LYS A 32 -3.43 11.20 8.09
N ALA A 33 -2.93 10.07 8.60
CA ALA A 33 -2.61 9.93 10.01
C ALA A 33 -1.48 10.88 10.45
N TYR A 34 -0.47 11.10 9.61
CA TYR A 34 0.57 12.11 9.84
C TYR A 34 0.03 13.54 9.79
N GLU A 35 -0.82 13.87 8.82
CA GLU A 35 -1.45 15.20 8.72
C GLU A 35 -2.32 15.54 9.94
N LEU A 36 -3.03 14.55 10.47
CA LEU A 36 -3.92 14.71 11.62
C LEU A 36 -3.20 14.57 12.97
N ASN A 37 -1.88 14.39 13.00
CA ASN A 37 -1.09 14.12 14.20
C ASN A 37 -1.57 12.88 15.00
N LEU A 38 -2.13 11.90 14.33
CA LEU A 38 -2.57 10.63 14.92
C LEU A 38 -1.50 9.53 14.81
N ALA A 39 -0.51 9.71 13.92
CA ALA A 39 0.59 8.78 13.73
C ALA A 39 1.53 8.77 14.96
N ARG A 40 1.88 7.56 15.43
CA ARG A 40 2.78 7.36 16.56
C ARG A 40 4.24 7.12 16.16
N GLU A 41 4.46 6.61 14.96
CA GLU A 41 5.79 6.37 14.43
C GLU A 41 6.36 7.71 13.94
N LEU A 42 7.43 8.19 14.58
CA LEU A 42 8.06 9.47 14.24
C LEU A 42 9.58 9.28 14.18
N PRO A 43 10.28 9.91 13.22
CA PRO A 43 9.78 10.89 12.24
C PRO A 43 9.03 10.25 11.05
N ARG A 44 8.24 11.07 10.34
CA ARG A 44 7.54 10.65 9.12
C ARG A 44 8.56 10.14 8.07
N PRO A 45 8.43 8.89 7.57
CA PRO A 45 9.27 8.39 6.50
C PRO A 45 9.16 9.25 5.23
N LEU A 46 10.28 9.49 4.55
CA LEU A 46 10.32 10.24 3.30
C LEU A 46 9.50 9.55 2.19
N ASP A 47 9.64 8.23 2.08
CA ASP A 47 8.85 7.39 1.16
C ASP A 47 7.89 6.49 1.93
N LEU A 48 6.65 6.97 2.08
CA LEU A 48 5.57 6.20 2.70
C LEU A 48 5.15 4.98 1.88
N LEU A 49 5.34 4.99 0.54
CA LEU A 49 4.98 3.86 -0.30
C LEU A 49 6.01 2.73 -0.15
N GLY A 50 7.30 3.08 -0.17
CA GLY A 50 8.39 2.16 0.11
C GLY A 50 8.28 1.55 1.51
N SER A 51 7.95 2.38 2.51
CA SER A 51 7.70 1.90 3.87
C SER A 51 6.49 0.95 3.93
N ALA A 52 5.36 1.30 3.29
CA ALA A 52 4.21 0.40 3.23
C ALA A 52 4.56 -0.95 2.60
N ARG A 53 5.37 -0.96 1.53
CA ARG A 53 5.83 -2.19 0.85
C ARG A 53 6.78 -3.02 1.72
N SER A 54 7.71 -2.39 2.43
CA SER A 54 8.68 -3.12 3.27
C SER A 54 8.01 -3.77 4.49
N MET A 55 6.92 -3.20 4.98
CA MET A 55 6.13 -3.76 6.09
C MET A 55 5.21 -4.92 5.67
N MET A 56 5.02 -5.18 4.37
CA MET A 56 4.18 -6.29 3.92
C MET A 56 4.87 -7.64 4.17
N TYR A 57 4.09 -8.62 4.65
CA TYR A 57 4.58 -9.98 4.84
C TYR A 57 5.10 -10.60 3.53
N ARG A 58 6.34 -11.10 3.54
CA ARG A 58 6.92 -11.83 2.40
C ARG A 58 6.68 -13.32 2.57
N THR A 59 6.26 -13.95 1.48
CA THR A 59 5.98 -15.40 1.44
C THR A 59 7.23 -16.23 1.15
N ASP A 60 8.36 -15.57 0.87
CA ASP A 60 9.64 -16.24 0.64
C ASP A 60 10.12 -16.94 1.92
N TYR A 61 10.60 -18.18 1.80
CA TYR A 61 11.17 -18.87 2.93
C TYR A 61 12.39 -18.12 3.48
N SER A 62 12.42 -17.94 4.79
CA SER A 62 13.59 -17.38 5.47
C SER A 62 14.72 -18.40 5.48
N ARG A 63 15.97 -17.93 5.41
CA ARG A 63 17.12 -18.81 5.57
C ARG A 63 17.14 -19.37 6.98
N TYR A 64 17.11 -20.70 7.09
CA TYR A 64 17.34 -21.40 8.35
C TYR A 64 18.83 -21.29 8.72
N ARG A 65 19.11 -21.05 10.00
CA ARG A 65 20.46 -21.03 10.57
C ARG A 65 20.79 -22.39 11.15
#